data_AF-D0UQ51-F1
#
_entry.id   AF-D0UQ51-F1
#
_cell.length_a   1.000
_cell.length_b   1.000
_cell.length_c   1.000
_cell.angle_alpha   90.00
_cell.angle_beta   90.00
_cell.angle_gamma   90.00
#
_symmetry.space_group_name_H-M   'P 1'
#
loop_
_entity.id
_entity.type
_entity.pdbx_description
1 polymer ?
#
loop_
_entity_poly.entity_id
_entity_poly.type
_entity_poly.pdbx_seq_one_letter_code
_entity_poly.pdbx_strand_id
1 'polypeptide(L)'
;VVTMITHPTEAWREGHFKEIITKVANIELYYKAIQFYLDYKPILLNDLLLVLAPRMDHTRAVNFFTKVKHLQLVKSYLRAVQSLNNKAINEALNNLLIDEEDFQGLRTSIDAF
;
A
#
# COMPACT_ATOMS: atom_id res chain seq x y z
N VAL A 1 10.91 -14.82 -4.12
CA VAL A 1 9.63 -14.31 -3.56
C VAL A 1 8.68 -15.44 -3.22
N VAL A 2 8.21 -16.26 -4.17
CA VAL A 2 7.20 -17.31 -3.90
C VAL A 2 7.61 -18.23 -2.75
N THR A 3 8.85 -18.73 -2.72
CA THR A 3 9.38 -19.56 -1.63
C THR A 3 9.33 -18.87 -0.25
N MET A 4 9.55 -17.55 -0.20
CA MET A 4 9.47 -16.78 1.04
C MET A 4 8.03 -16.57 1.52
N ILE A 5 7.07 -16.57 0.59
CA ILE A 5 5.65 -16.51 0.90
C ILE A 5 5.15 -17.87 1.40
N THR A 6 5.61 -18.98 0.79
CA THR A 6 5.17 -20.33 1.17
C THR A 6 5.89 -20.89 2.40
N HIS A 7 7.12 -20.43 2.69
CA HIS A 7 7.92 -20.86 3.84
C HIS A 7 8.42 -19.65 4.65
N PRO A 8 7.51 -18.86 5.25
CA PRO A 8 7.87 -17.58 5.85
C PRO A 8 8.81 -17.71 7.05
N THR A 9 8.68 -18.76 7.86
CA THR A 9 9.54 -18.97 9.05
C THR A 9 11.00 -19.25 8.69
N GLU A 10 11.25 -19.87 7.54
CA GLU A 10 12.58 -20.35 7.16
C GLU A 10 13.29 -19.40 6.18
N ALA A 11 12.52 -18.81 5.26
CA ALA A 11 13.08 -18.10 4.10
C ALA A 11 12.84 -16.59 4.13
N TRP A 12 11.86 -16.08 4.89
CA TRP A 12 11.56 -14.65 4.87
C TRP A 12 12.61 -13.86 5.66
N ARG A 13 13.18 -12.85 5.00
CA ARG A 13 13.99 -11.79 5.63
C ARG A 13 13.56 -10.47 5.03
N GLU A 14 13.21 -9.51 5.89
CA GLU A 14 12.54 -8.27 5.47
C GLU A 14 13.28 -7.52 4.35
N GLY A 15 14.55 -7.17 4.58
CA GLY A 15 15.35 -6.41 3.60
C GLY A 15 15.53 -7.18 2.29
N HIS A 16 15.84 -8.47 2.38
CA HIS A 16 16.04 -9.31 1.20
C HIS A 16 14.74 -9.50 0.39
N PHE A 17 13.59 -9.60 1.06
CA PHE A 17 12.30 -9.65 0.37
C PHE A 17 12.04 -8.37 -0.42
N LYS A 18 12.26 -7.20 0.20
CA LYS A 18 12.10 -5.87 -0.44
C LYS A 18 13.03 -5.70 -1.65
N GLU A 19 14.26 -6.19 -1.58
CA GLU A 19 15.20 -6.15 -2.71
C GLU A 19 14.80 -7.05 -3.87
N ILE A 20 14.24 -8.24 -3.60
CA ILE A 20 13.87 -9.17 -4.66
C ILE A 20 12.56 -8.75 -5.31
N ILE A 21 11.55 -8.34 -4.53
CA ILE A 21 10.21 -8.05 -5.07
C ILE A 21 10.24 -6.93 -6.11
N THR A 22 11.09 -5.91 -5.96
CA THR A 22 11.23 -4.81 -6.93
C THR A 22 11.75 -5.25 -8.30
N LYS A 23 12.54 -6.34 -8.34
CA LYS A 23 13.14 -6.92 -9.55
C LYS A 23 12.17 -7.82 -10.31
N VAL A 24 11.03 -8.16 -9.71
CA VAL A 24 10.03 -9.03 -10.34
C VAL A 24 9.28 -8.24 -11.42
N ALA A 25 9.15 -8.82 -12.62
CA ALA A 25 8.37 -8.22 -13.71
C ALA A 25 6.86 -8.51 -13.60
N ASN A 26 6.49 -9.63 -12.97
CA ASN A 26 5.10 -10.05 -12.83
C ASN A 26 4.40 -9.30 -11.69
N ILE A 27 3.49 -8.38 -12.05
CA ILE A 27 2.73 -7.54 -11.12
C ILE A 27 1.79 -8.37 -10.22
N GLU A 28 1.33 -9.55 -10.65
CA GLU A 28 0.48 -10.40 -9.81
C GLU A 28 1.23 -10.90 -8.56
N LEU A 29 2.56 -11.01 -8.62
CA LEU A 29 3.36 -11.33 -7.44
C LEU A 29 3.38 -10.20 -6.42
N TYR A 30 3.14 -8.95 -6.83
CA TYR A 30 3.07 -7.82 -5.91
C TYR A 30 1.81 -7.92 -5.06
N TYR A 31 0.65 -8.20 -5.67
CA TYR A 31 -0.60 -8.38 -4.92
C TYR A 31 -0.57 -9.61 -4.02
N LYS A 32 0.11 -10.70 -4.42
CA LYS A 32 0.38 -11.83 -3.52
C LYS A 32 1.27 -11.45 -2.34
N ALA A 33 2.31 -10.64 -2.57
CA ALA A 33 3.16 -10.12 -1.50
C ALA A 33 2.40 -9.18 -0.57
N ILE A 34 1.56 -8.29 -1.11
CA ILE A 34 0.71 -7.38 -0.34
C ILE A 34 -0.25 -8.18 0.55
N GLN A 35 -0.92 -9.20 0.01
CA GLN A 35 -1.78 -10.08 0.80
C GLN A 35 -1.00 -10.78 1.92
N PHE A 36 0.18 -11.33 1.62
CA PHE A 36 1.05 -11.95 2.62
C PHE A 36 1.44 -10.97 3.74
N TYR A 37 1.80 -9.73 3.41
CA TYR A 37 2.13 -8.72 4.42
C TYR A 37 0.90 -8.26 5.20
N LEU A 38 -0.26 -8.13 4.55
CA LEU A 38 -1.51 -7.79 5.21
C LEU A 38 -1.89 -8.84 6.27
N ASP A 39 -1.76 -10.13 5.94
CA ASP A 39 -2.17 -11.23 6.82
C ASP A 39 -1.16 -11.51 7.94
N TYR A 40 0.15 -11.43 7.66
CA TYR A 40 1.19 -11.91 8.59
C TYR A 40 2.11 -10.82 9.14
N LYS A 41 2.21 -9.65 8.49
CA LYS A 41 3.16 -8.58 8.83
C LYS A 41 2.57 -7.16 8.62
N PRO A 42 1.40 -6.83 9.20
CA PRO A 42 0.67 -5.60 8.88
C PRO A 42 1.45 -4.31 9.15
N ILE A 43 2.31 -4.30 10.17
CA ILE A 43 3.15 -3.15 10.53
C ILE A 43 4.16 -2.80 9.42
N LEU A 44 4.63 -3.81 8.66
CA LEU A 44 5.63 -3.64 7.60
C LEU A 44 5.00 -3.39 6.22
N LEU A 45 3.67 -3.38 6.13
CA LEU A 45 2.95 -3.28 4.87
C LEU A 45 3.19 -1.93 4.19
N ASN A 46 3.17 -0.82 4.93
CA ASN A 46 3.39 0.51 4.35
C ASN A 46 4.76 0.63 3.71
N ASP A 47 5.81 0.13 4.37
CA ASP A 47 7.17 0.13 3.85
C ASP A 47 7.29 -0.68 2.55
N LEU A 48 6.62 -1.84 2.50
CA LEU A 48 6.54 -2.63 1.27
C LEU A 48 5.84 -1.84 0.16
N LEU A 49 4.70 -1.22 0.44
CA LEU A 49 3.92 -0.47 -0.54
C LEU A 49 4.71 0.70 -1.11
N LEU A 50 5.49 1.42 -0.30
CA LEU A 50 6.36 2.51 -0.77
C LEU A 50 7.43 2.01 -1.75
N VAL A 51 8.03 0.86 -1.46
CA VAL A 51 9.03 0.23 -2.34
C VAL A 51 8.41 -0.21 -3.67
N LEU A 52 7.15 -0.64 -3.65
CA LEU A 52 6.43 -1.09 -4.85
C LEU A 52 5.77 0.07 -5.62
N ALA A 53 5.56 1.22 -4.99
CA ALA A 53 4.81 2.36 -5.52
C ALA A 53 5.17 2.75 -6.96
N PRO A 54 6.45 2.82 -7.38
CA PRO A 54 6.81 3.26 -8.74
C PRO A 54 6.29 2.35 -9.87
N ARG A 55 5.90 1.10 -9.56
CA ARG A 55 5.46 0.10 -10.55
C ARG A 55 4.06 -0.44 -10.27
N MET A 56 3.37 0.09 -9.26
CA MET A 56 2.04 -0.35 -8.86
C MET A 56 0.94 0.43 -9.57
N ASP A 57 -0.16 -0.25 -9.85
CA ASP A 57 -1.43 0.42 -10.17
C ASP A 57 -2.10 0.87 -8.85
N HIS A 58 -2.06 2.18 -8.59
CA HIS A 58 -2.60 2.78 -7.39
C HIS A 58 -4.13 2.64 -7.29
N THR A 59 -4.84 2.74 -8.41
CA THR A 59 -6.30 2.58 -8.45
C THR A 59 -6.69 1.15 -8.08
N ARG A 60 -5.99 0.16 -8.63
CA ARG A 60 -6.19 -1.26 -8.28
C ARG A 60 -5.84 -1.53 -6.80
N ALA A 61 -4.79 -0.91 -6.28
CA ALA A 61 -4.41 -1.04 -4.87
C ALA A 61 -5.49 -0.45 -3.93
N VAL A 62 -5.99 0.75 -4.20
CA VAL A 62 -7.10 1.35 -3.45
C VAL A 62 -8.30 0.42 -3.45
N ASN A 63 -8.76 -0.02 -4.63
CA ASN A 63 -9.90 -0.94 -4.76
C ASN A 63 -9.72 -2.24 -3.97
N PHE A 64 -8.50 -2.78 -3.92
CA PHE A 64 -8.17 -3.94 -3.11
C PHE A 64 -8.35 -3.63 -1.61
N PHE A 65 -7.73 -2.57 -1.10
CA PHE A 65 -7.78 -2.20 0.32
C PHE A 65 -9.19 -1.78 0.78
N THR A 66 -9.98 -1.17 -0.10
CA THR A 66 -11.40 -0.86 0.15
C THR A 66 -12.20 -2.15 0.37
N LYS A 67 -12.02 -3.15 -0.51
CA LYS A 67 -12.75 -4.43 -0.43
C LYS A 67 -12.42 -5.20 0.84
N VAL A 68 -11.16 -5.20 1.26
CA VAL A 68 -10.73 -5.86 2.51
C VAL A 68 -10.93 -4.99 3.75
N LYS A 69 -11.46 -3.77 3.61
CA LYS A 69 -11.69 -2.81 4.71
C LYS A 69 -10.44 -2.46 5.53
N HIS A 70 -9.28 -2.39 4.87
CA HIS A 70 -8.00 -2.06 5.50
C HIS A 70 -7.38 -0.76 4.95
N LEU A 71 -8.19 0.14 4.38
CA LEU A 71 -7.71 1.44 3.89
C LEU A 71 -7.00 2.27 4.96
N GLN A 72 -7.49 2.26 6.20
CA GLN A 72 -6.89 3.02 7.29
C GLN A 72 -5.45 2.56 7.60
N LEU A 73 -5.17 1.25 7.49
CA LEU A 73 -3.84 0.69 7.72
C LEU A 73 -2.80 1.25 6.74
N VAL A 74 -3.22 1.56 5.51
CA VAL A 74 -2.34 2.02 4.43
C VAL A 74 -2.37 3.53 4.24
N LYS A 75 -2.91 4.29 5.20
CA LYS A 75 -3.03 5.76 5.13
C LYS A 75 -1.69 6.45 4.85
N SER A 76 -0.60 5.99 5.47
CA SER A 76 0.74 6.53 5.25
C SER A 76 1.19 6.37 3.80
N TYR A 77 0.94 5.21 3.20
CA TYR A 77 1.16 5.00 1.77
C TYR A 77 0.28 5.92 0.91
N LEU A 78 -1.02 6.06 1.20
CA LEU A 78 -1.93 6.94 0.44
C LEU A 78 -1.44 8.39 0.42
N ARG A 79 -1.01 8.92 1.58
CA ARG A 79 -0.42 10.27 1.67
C ARG A 79 0.87 10.40 0.85
N ALA A 80 1.73 9.39 0.88
CA ALA A 80 3.02 9.44 0.17
C ALA A 80 2.86 9.46 -1.36
N VAL A 81 1.84 8.78 -1.91
CA VAL A 81 1.59 8.72 -3.37
C VAL A 81 0.55 9.73 -3.84
N GLN A 82 0.00 10.56 -2.95
CA GLN A 82 -0.99 11.57 -3.29
C GLN A 82 -0.48 12.58 -4.31
N SER A 83 0.83 12.87 -4.29
CA SER A 83 1.49 13.76 -5.24
C SER A 83 1.38 13.35 -6.70
N LEU A 84 1.02 12.09 -6.97
CA LEU A 84 0.75 11.58 -8.31
C LEU A 84 -0.63 12.02 -8.85
N ASN A 85 -1.42 12.73 -8.03
CA ASN A 85 -2.77 13.20 -8.30
C ASN A 85 -3.69 12.12 -8.90
N ASN A 86 -3.63 10.92 -8.31
CA ASN A 86 -4.52 9.83 -8.69
C ASN A 86 -5.88 10.00 -7.99
N LYS A 87 -6.95 10.10 -8.78
CA LYS A 87 -8.32 10.27 -8.29
C LYS A 87 -8.71 9.28 -7.19
N ALA A 88 -8.43 7.99 -7.37
CA ALA A 88 -8.80 6.96 -6.40
C ALA A 88 -8.03 7.11 -5.07
N ILE A 89 -6.77 7.56 -5.12
CA ILE A 89 -5.98 7.87 -3.93
C ILE A 89 -6.58 9.08 -3.20
N ASN A 90 -6.87 10.16 -3.92
CA ASN A 90 -7.40 11.39 -3.33
C ASN A 90 -8.77 11.13 -2.68
N GLU A 91 -9.69 10.47 -3.38
CA GLU A 91 -11.00 10.13 -2.84
C GLU A 91 -10.89 9.24 -1.60
N ALA A 92 -10.07 8.18 -1.65
CA ALA A 92 -9.89 7.28 -0.52
C ALA A 92 -9.27 8.00 0.68
N LEU A 93 -8.25 8.83 0.48
CA LEU A 93 -7.61 9.58 1.55
C LEU A 93 -8.54 10.64 2.14
N ASN A 94 -9.27 11.38 1.31
CA ASN A 94 -10.23 12.38 1.75
C ASN A 94 -11.34 11.74 2.60
N ASN A 95 -11.88 10.60 2.18
CA ASN A 95 -12.88 9.87 2.95
C ASN A 95 -12.33 9.45 4.32
N LEU A 96 -11.10 8.93 4.39
CA LEU A 96 -10.47 8.61 5.68
C LEU A 96 -10.29 9.84 6.58
N LEU A 97 -9.92 11.00 6.02
CA LEU A 97 -9.75 12.23 6.79
C LEU A 97 -11.09 12.77 7.29
N ILE A 98 -12.17 12.60 6.53
CA ILE A 98 -13.54 12.92 6.96
C ILE A 98 -13.96 12.01 8.11
N ASP A 99 -13.76 10.70 7.98
CA ASP A 99 -14.12 9.72 9.02
C ASP A 99 -13.35 9.92 10.33
N GLU A 100 -12.13 10.45 10.25
CA GLU A 100 -11.28 10.78 11.40
C GLU A 100 -11.45 12.22 11.92
N GLU A 101 -12.37 13.01 11.34
CA GLU A 101 -12.61 14.42 11.68
C GLU A 101 -11.36 15.33 11.52
N ASP A 102 -10.40 14.94 10.67
CA ASP A 102 -9.19 15.69 10.37
C ASP A 102 -9.44 16.74 9.27
N PHE A 103 -10.18 17.79 9.63
CA PHE A 103 -10.54 18.87 8.70
C PHE A 103 -9.33 19.66 8.17
N GLN A 104 -8.26 19.77 8.96
CA GLN A 104 -7.03 20.44 8.53
C GLN A 104 -6.29 19.62 7.47
N GLY A 105 -6.17 18.31 7.70
CA GLY A 105 -5.62 17.38 6.74
C GLY A 105 -6.44 17.35 5.45
N LEU A 106 -7.77 17.33 5.55
CA LEU A 106 -8.67 17.34 4.40
C LEU A 106 -8.51 18.62 3.58
N ARG A 107 -8.43 19.78 4.24
CA ARG A 107 -8.24 21.06 3.55
C ARG A 107 -6.92 21.09 2.78
N THR A 108 -5.83 20.66 3.42
CA THR A 108 -4.51 20.57 2.80
C THR A 108 -4.51 19.62 1.61
N SER A 109 -5.20 18.49 1.75
CA SER A 109 -5.36 17.47 0.71
C SER A 109 -6.01 18.04 -0.55
N ILE A 110 -7.13 18.74 -0.40
CA ILE A 110 -7.92 19.31 -1.51
C ILE A 110 -7.23 20.52 -2.14
N ASP A 111 -6.59 21.38 -1.33
CA ASP A 111 -5.94 22.58 -1.85
C ASP A 111 -4.69 22.24 -2.69
N ALA A 112 -4.06 21.08 -2.44
CA ALA A 112 -2.83 20.67 -3.10
C ALA A 112 -3.03 19.78 -4.34
N PHE A 113 -4.12 19.00 -4.44
CA PHE A 113 -4.29 17.94 -5.45
C PHE A 113 -5.73 17.82 -5.97
#